data_AF-A0A849U6Z4-F1
#
_entry.id   AF-A0A849U6Z4-F1
#
_cell.length_a   1.000
_cell.length_b   1.000
_cell.length_c   1.000
_cell.angle_alpha   90.00
_cell.angle_beta   90.00
_cell.angle_gamma   90.00
#
_symmetry.space_group_name_H-M   'P 1'
#
loop_
_entity.id
_entity.type
_entity.pdbx_description
1 polymer ?
#
loop_
_entity_poly.entity_id
_entity_poly.type
_entity_poly.pdbx_seq_one_letter_code
_entity_poly.pdbx_strand_id
1 'polypeptide(L)'
;MQKTIIFSTLLLAGTTAQSQVQNTSGDSIDLPDVVVTATRSDVAKDQLATAATVFTRKDIERLQVQTLPDLLRNSVGVDVVQSGGMGKT
;
A
#
# COMPACT_ATOMS: atom_id res chain seq x y z
N MET A 1 51.61 60.11 -0.96
CA MET A 1 50.25 60.34 -0.45
C MET A 1 49.30 59.49 -1.28
N GLN A 2 48.55 58.63 -0.62
CA GLN A 2 47.95 57.41 -1.17
C GLN A 2 46.65 57.75 -1.91
N LYS A 3 46.54 57.29 -3.16
CA LYS A 3 45.46 57.64 -4.08
C LYS A 3 44.34 56.61 -3.94
N THR A 4 43.24 57.04 -3.34
CA THR A 4 41.98 56.31 -3.15
C THR A 4 41.37 55.91 -4.50
N ILE A 5 41.13 54.62 -4.71
CA ILE A 5 40.18 54.13 -5.72
C ILE A 5 39.22 53.18 -5.01
N ILE A 6 37.97 53.63 -4.97
CA ILE A 6 36.81 53.00 -4.35
C ILE A 6 36.41 51.82 -5.24
N PHE A 7 36.55 50.59 -4.76
CA PHE A 7 36.08 49.37 -5.42
C PHE A 7 34.55 49.30 -5.31
N SER A 8 33.88 49.79 -6.34
CA SER A 8 32.43 49.72 -6.51
C SER A 8 32.01 48.32 -6.97
N THR A 9 31.22 47.67 -6.13
CA THR A 9 30.21 46.62 -6.37
C THR A 9 30.15 45.92 -7.73
N LEU A 10 30.29 44.59 -7.73
CA LEU A 10 29.45 43.73 -8.58
C LEU A 10 29.00 42.49 -7.78
N LEU A 11 27.77 42.57 -7.29
CA LEU A 11 27.05 41.51 -6.59
C LEU A 11 26.62 40.46 -7.63
N LEU A 12 27.38 39.38 -7.80
CA LEU A 12 26.99 38.27 -8.66
C LEU A 12 26.06 37.33 -7.89
N ALA A 13 24.76 37.56 -8.03
CA ALA A 13 23.71 36.67 -7.54
C ALA A 13 23.79 35.33 -8.28
N GLY A 14 24.40 34.33 -7.64
CA GLY A 14 24.31 32.94 -8.06
C GLY A 14 22.90 32.42 -7.77
N THR A 15 22.03 32.47 -8.77
CA THR A 15 20.75 31.75 -8.72
C THR A 15 21.04 30.25 -8.77
N THR A 16 21.07 29.58 -7.61
CA THR A 16 20.92 28.13 -7.60
C THR A 16 19.48 27.83 -8.00
N ALA A 17 19.29 27.36 -9.23
CA ALA A 17 18.02 26.87 -9.71
C ALA A 17 17.60 25.66 -8.85
N GLN A 18 16.75 25.89 -7.85
CA GLN A 18 16.08 24.81 -7.14
C GLN A 18 15.06 24.18 -8.09
N SER A 19 15.44 23.07 -8.72
CA SER A 19 14.52 22.23 -9.48
C SER A 19 13.54 21.61 -8.48
N GLN A 20 12.34 22.18 -8.37
CA GLN A 20 11.28 21.59 -7.56
C GLN A 20 10.69 20.40 -8.34
N VAL A 21 10.98 19.19 -7.89
CA VAL A 21 10.27 17.99 -8.32
C VAL A 21 8.85 18.10 -7.76
N GLN A 22 7.92 18.54 -8.61
CA GLN A 22 6.50 18.49 -8.30
C GLN A 22 6.09 17.01 -8.35
N ASN A 23 6.02 16.40 -7.17
CA ASN A 23 5.33 15.13 -7.00
C ASN A 23 3.84 15.43 -7.17
N THR A 24 3.36 15.39 -8.41
CA THR A 24 1.93 15.33 -8.70
C THR A 24 1.44 14.03 -8.09
N SER A 25 0.97 14.11 -6.84
CA SER A 25 0.11 13.11 -6.22
C SER A 25 -1.16 13.07 -7.08
N GLY A 26 -1.10 12.33 -8.19
CA GLY A 26 -2.23 12.12 -9.07
C GLY A 26 -3.37 11.54 -8.23
N ASP A 27 -4.58 12.07 -8.44
CA ASP A 27 -5.81 11.48 -7.92
C ASP A 27 -5.76 9.97 -8.13
N SER A 28 -5.56 9.23 -7.04
CA SER A 28 -5.64 7.78 -7.06
C SER A 28 -7.11 7.44 -7.29
N ILE A 29 -7.43 6.95 -8.49
CA ILE A 29 -8.76 6.43 -8.79
C ILE A 29 -8.95 5.21 -7.90
N ASP A 30 -9.94 5.27 -7.01
CA ASP A 30 -10.31 4.14 -6.16
C ASP A 30 -11.05 3.11 -7.02
N LEU A 31 -10.43 1.95 -7.22
CA LEU A 31 -11.02 0.87 -8.01
C LEU A 31 -11.92 0.02 -7.12
N PRO A 32 -13.05 -0.48 -7.65
CA PRO A 32 -13.89 -1.41 -6.92
C PRO A 32 -13.16 -2.74 -6.68
N ASP A 33 -13.40 -3.33 -5.50
CA ASP A 33 -12.90 -4.66 -5.15
C ASP A 33 -13.52 -5.73 -6.08
N VAL A 34 -12.67 -6.61 -6.63
CA VAL A 34 -13.08 -7.72 -7.50
C VAL A 34 -12.80 -9.06 -6.82
N VAL A 35 -13.77 -9.98 -6.93
CA VAL A 35 -13.68 -11.34 -6.40
C VAL A 35 -13.92 -12.35 -7.52
N VAL A 36 -12.99 -13.31 -7.65
CA VAL A 36 -13.02 -14.34 -8.71
C VAL A 36 -13.32 -15.73 -8.14
N THR A 37 -12.91 -16.01 -6.90
CA THR A 37 -12.96 -17.36 -6.30
C THR A 37 -14.37 -17.95 -6.26
N ALA A 38 -15.39 -17.12 -6.09
CA ALA A 38 -16.77 -17.58 -5.94
C ALA A 38 -17.41 -18.04 -7.26
N THR A 39 -17.10 -17.39 -8.37
CA THR A 39 -17.78 -17.58 -9.66
C THR A 39 -16.85 -18.06 -10.77
N ARG A 40 -15.53 -18.08 -10.52
CA ARG A 40 -14.46 -18.28 -11.53
C ARG A 40 -14.47 -17.24 -12.66
N SER A 41 -15.13 -16.11 -12.44
CA SER A 41 -15.17 -14.95 -13.34
C SER A 41 -15.00 -13.67 -12.51
N ASP A 42 -14.52 -12.60 -13.13
CA ASP A 42 -14.37 -11.32 -12.44
C ASP A 42 -15.75 -10.74 -12.10
N VAL A 43 -16.04 -10.61 -10.79
CA VAL A 43 -17.29 -10.05 -10.28
C VAL A 43 -16.96 -9.02 -9.20
N ALA A 44 -17.60 -7.85 -9.27
CA ALA A 44 -17.46 -6.83 -8.23
C ALA A 44 -18.04 -7.35 -6.90
N LYS A 45 -17.34 -7.06 -5.80
CA LYS A 45 -17.69 -7.61 -4.48
C LYS A 45 -19.10 -7.28 -4.01
N ASP A 46 -19.62 -6.10 -4.38
CA ASP A 46 -20.96 -5.62 -4.08
C ASP A 46 -22.07 -6.32 -4.90
N GLN A 47 -21.73 -6.92 -6.04
CA GLN A 47 -22.63 -7.64 -6.93
C GLN A 47 -22.63 -9.16 -6.67
N LEU A 48 -21.87 -9.62 -5.68
CA LEU A 48 -21.72 -11.04 -5.41
C LEU A 48 -22.99 -11.63 -4.75
N ALA A 49 -23.57 -12.65 -5.37
CA ALA A 49 -24.80 -13.31 -4.89
C ALA A 49 -24.57 -14.32 -3.74
N THR A 50 -23.32 -14.58 -3.37
CA THR A 50 -22.91 -15.58 -2.36
C THR A 50 -22.06 -14.91 -1.29
N ALA A 51 -22.18 -15.35 -0.04
CA ALA A 51 -21.30 -14.88 1.02
C ALA A 51 -19.84 -15.31 0.77
N ALA A 52 -18.91 -14.35 0.80
CA ALA A 52 -17.48 -14.59 0.71
C ALA A 52 -16.73 -13.69 1.70
N THR A 53 -15.70 -14.24 2.33
CA THR A 53 -14.80 -13.48 3.21
C THR A 53 -13.44 -13.36 2.53
N VAL A 54 -12.94 -12.12 2.40
CA VAL A 54 -11.63 -11.83 1.82
C VAL A 54 -10.74 -11.28 2.94
N PHE A 55 -9.63 -11.96 3.21
CA PHE A 55 -8.59 -11.47 4.11
C PHE A 55 -7.54 -10.72 3.30
N THR A 56 -7.43 -9.41 3.52
CA THR A 56 -6.43 -8.58 2.85
C THR A 56 -5.06 -8.71 3.49
N ARG A 57 -4.01 -8.25 2.80
CA ARG A 57 -2.67 -8.15 3.38
C ARG A 57 -2.66 -7.35 4.69
N LYS A 58 -3.38 -6.23 4.73
CA LYS A 58 -3.50 -5.37 5.91
C LYS A 58 -4.14 -6.12 7.09
N ASP A 59 -5.13 -6.98 6.82
CA ASP A 59 -5.77 -7.78 7.86
C ASP A 59 -4.81 -8.80 8.46
N ILE A 60 -4.04 -9.49 7.61
CA ILE A 60 -3.05 -10.49 8.04
C ILE A 60 -1.94 -9.83 8.88
N GLU A 61 -1.42 -8.68 8.42
CA GLU A 61 -0.39 -7.93 9.13
C GLU A 61 -0.87 -7.44 10.50
N ARG A 62 -2.12 -6.98 10.60
CA ARG A 62 -2.73 -6.56 11.87
C ARG A 62 -2.92 -7.74 12.83
N LEU A 63 -3.30 -8.91 12.31
CA LEU A 63 -3.53 -10.11 13.12
C LEU A 63 -2.23 -10.84 13.50
N GLN A 64 -1.12 -10.58 12.80
CA GLN A 64 0.19 -11.24 12.98
C GLN A 64 0.12 -12.77 12.99
N VAL A 65 -0.81 -13.35 12.24
CA VAL A 65 -0.96 -14.81 12.10
C VAL A 65 0.11 -15.38 11.18
N GLN A 66 0.65 -16.54 11.55
CA GLN A 66 1.75 -17.18 10.83
C GLN A 66 1.28 -18.37 9.97
N THR A 67 0.05 -18.86 10.20
CA THR A 67 -0.48 -20.02 9.50
C THR A 67 -1.89 -19.76 8.97
N LEU A 68 -2.27 -20.43 7.88
CA LEU A 68 -3.63 -20.31 7.31
C LEU A 68 -4.72 -20.84 8.26
N PRO A 69 -4.56 -21.98 8.96
CA PRO A 69 -5.55 -22.43 9.93
C PRO A 69 -5.83 -21.38 11.01
N ASP A 70 -4.78 -20.71 11.51
CA ASP A 70 -4.93 -19.66 12.53
C ASP A 70 -5.65 -18.41 11.98
N LEU A 71 -5.44 -18.08 10.69
CA LEU A 71 -6.21 -17.02 10.03
C LEU A 71 -7.70 -17.40 9.93
N LEU A 72 -7.99 -18.61 9.47
CA LEU A 72 -9.36 -19.07 9.17
C LEU A 72 -10.20 -19.32 10.42
N ARG A 73 -9.58 -19.66 11.56
CA ARG A 73 -10.29 -19.77 12.86
C ARG A 73 -10.99 -18.48 13.29
N ASN A 74 -10.60 -17.33 12.75
CA ASN A 74 -11.24 -16.05 13.02
C ASN A 74 -12.46 -15.77 12.12
N SER A 75 -12.77 -16.65 11.17
CA SER A 75 -13.92 -16.50 10.28
C SER A 75 -15.19 -17.12 10.88
N VAL A 76 -16.31 -16.44 10.70
CA VAL A 76 -17.61 -16.88 11.21
C VAL A 76 -18.13 -18.03 10.34
N GLY A 77 -18.66 -19.07 10.99
CA GLY A 77 -19.27 -20.20 10.29
C GLY A 77 -18.27 -21.21 9.71
N VAL A 78 -17.00 -21.12 10.08
CA VAL A 78 -15.95 -22.07 9.68
C VAL A 78 -15.39 -22.75 10.93
N ASP A 79 -15.41 -24.08 10.93
CA ASP A 79 -14.69 -24.88 11.92
C ASP A 79 -13.41 -25.45 11.28
N VAL A 80 -12.28 -25.27 11.94
CA VAL A 80 -10.94 -25.60 11.40
C VAL A 80 -10.25 -26.60 12.31
N VAL A 81 -10.19 -27.85 11.86
CA VAL A 81 -9.51 -28.94 12.55
C VAL A 81 -8.17 -29.22 11.87
N GLN A 82 -7.10 -29.31 12.66
CA GLN A 82 -5.78 -29.72 12.18
C GLN A 82 -5.49 -31.15 12.64
N SER A 83 -5.25 -32.04 11.67
CA SER A 83 -4.83 -33.41 11.94
C SER A 83 -3.31 -33.52 11.83
N GLY A 84 -2.65 -33.83 12.94
CA GLY A 84 -1.20 -33.94 13.01
C GLY A 84 -0.46 -32.59 13.10
N GLY A 85 0.88 -32.67 13.16
CA GLY A 85 1.75 -31.51 13.27
C GLY A 85 1.99 -30.78 11.95
N MET A 86 2.57 -29.59 12.04
CA MET A 86 3.00 -28.82 10.86
C MET A 86 3.93 -29.66 9.98
N GLY A 87 3.63 -29.73 8.68
CA GLY A 87 4.47 -30.44 7.69
C GLY A 87 4.33 -31.97 7.69
N LYS A 88 3.31 -32.54 8.35
CA LYS A 88 3.06 -33.98 8.30
C LYS A 88 2.52 -34.38 6.91
N THR A 89 3.23 -35.28 6.22
CA THR A 89 2.73 -36.07 5.08
C THR A 89 1.94 -37.27 5.57
#